data_AF-A0A1G2UA11-F1
#
_entry.id   AF-A0A1G2UA11-F1
#
_cell.length_a   1.000
_cell.length_b   1.000
_cell.length_c   1.000
_cell.angle_alpha   90.00
_cell.angle_beta   90.00
_cell.angle_gamma   90.00
#
_symmetry.space_group_name_H-M   'P 1'
#
loop_
_entity.id
_entity.type
_entity.pdbx_description
1 polymer ?
#
loop_
_entity_poly.entity_id
_entity_poly.type
_entity_poly.pdbx_seq_one_letter_code
_entity_poly.pdbx_strand_id
1 'polypeptide(L)'
;MDKVKNENMRKAPDKQVNNKVIRNEKGQIIKGTANPHGRPRGKTIKEMVRKYLEEHPEDMKGFVEHFVRKNRELAWQMMEGRPKESVGHSGEINIGRLLDEIEKNE
;
A
#
# COMPACT_ATOMS: atom_id res chain seq x y z
N MET A 1 -3.61 -38.12 24.32
CA MET A 1 -3.31 -37.31 23.12
C MET A 1 -4.50 -36.40 22.95
N ASP A 2 -4.47 -35.28 23.66
CA ASP A 2 -5.66 -34.44 23.85
C ASP A 2 -5.44 -33.09 23.22
N LYS A 3 -6.43 -32.73 22.41
CA LYS A 3 -6.43 -31.66 21.42
C LYS A 3 -6.28 -30.30 22.11
N VAL A 4 -5.17 -29.61 21.88
CA VAL A 4 -5.00 -28.20 22.24
C VAL A 4 -5.93 -27.37 21.36
N LYS A 5 -7.07 -26.95 21.92
CA LYS A 5 -7.97 -25.98 21.32
C LYS A 5 -7.26 -24.62 21.28
N ASN A 6 -6.73 -24.26 20.12
CA ASN A 6 -6.17 -22.93 19.89
C ASN A 6 -7.33 -21.95 19.65
N GLU A 7 -7.92 -21.46 20.74
CA GLU A 7 -8.94 -20.39 20.74
C GLU A 7 -8.28 -19.03 20.48
N ASN A 8 -7.65 -18.87 19.32
CA ASN A 8 -7.24 -17.55 18.87
C ASN A 8 -8.41 -16.88 18.15
N MET A 9 -9.33 -16.34 18.95
CA MET A 9 -10.42 -15.47 18.50
C MET A 9 -9.86 -14.42 17.53
N ARG A 10 -10.20 -14.54 16.24
CA ARG A 10 -10.04 -13.45 15.27
C ARG A 10 -11.01 -12.34 15.65
N LYS A 11 -10.66 -11.51 16.64
CA LYS A 11 -11.33 -10.24 16.88
C LYS A 11 -11.25 -9.46 15.56
N ALA A 12 -12.41 -9.22 14.94
CA ALA A 12 -12.50 -8.27 13.85
C ALA A 12 -11.89 -6.95 14.35
N PRO A 13 -11.03 -6.27 13.55
CA PRO A 13 -10.43 -5.03 14.00
C PRO A 13 -11.56 -4.07 14.40
N ASP A 14 -11.48 -3.55 15.63
CA ASP A 14 -12.50 -2.68 16.21
C ASP A 14 -12.92 -1.64 15.16
N LYS A 15 -14.20 -1.70 14.74
CA LYS A 15 -14.78 -0.67 13.89
C LYS A 15 -14.61 0.64 14.64
N GLN A 16 -13.69 1.49 14.21
CA GLN A 16 -13.44 2.77 14.86
C GLN A 16 -14.73 3.60 14.84
N VAL A 17 -15.39 3.65 15.99
CA VAL A 17 -16.68 4.33 16.21
C VAL A 17 -16.54 5.86 16.06
N ASN A 18 -15.31 6.39 16.14
CA ASN A 18 -15.05 7.83 16.22
C ASN A 18 -14.74 8.53 14.89
N ASN A 19 -14.83 7.84 13.75
CA ASN A 19 -14.53 8.44 12.44
C ASN A 19 -15.81 8.82 11.66
N LYS A 20 -16.71 9.57 12.28
CA LYS A 20 -17.92 10.07 11.62
C LYS A 20 -17.62 11.40 10.93
N VAL A 21 -17.96 11.49 9.64
CA VAL A 21 -17.90 12.74 8.88
C VAL A 21 -18.91 13.72 9.46
N ILE A 22 -18.43 14.87 9.93
CA ILE A 22 -19.28 15.94 10.48
C ILE A 22 -20.01 16.61 9.31
N ARG A 23 -21.34 16.73 9.42
CA ARG A 23 -22.22 17.33 8.42
C ARG A 23 -23.00 18.50 9.02
N ASN A 24 -23.35 19.47 8.19
CA ASN A 24 -24.27 20.55 8.56
C ASN A 24 -25.73 20.08 8.54
N GLU A 25 -26.66 20.94 8.96
CA GLU A 25 -28.11 20.66 8.99
C GLU A 25 -28.71 20.36 7.60
N LYS A 26 -28.05 20.82 6.53
CA LYS A 26 -28.40 20.53 5.14
C LYS A 26 -27.76 19.23 4.63
N GLY A 27 -27.08 18.47 5.49
CA GLY A 27 -26.43 17.20 5.16
C GLY A 27 -25.11 17.33 4.39
N GLN A 28 -24.59 18.53 4.17
CA GLN A 28 -23.31 18.77 3.49
C GLN A 28 -22.13 18.61 4.45
N ILE A 29 -20.99 18.15 3.93
CA ILE A 29 -19.74 18.05 4.69
C ILE A 29 -19.22 19.46 4.95
N ILE A 30 -18.89 19.76 6.22
CA ILE A 30 -18.35 21.07 6.57
C ILE A 30 -16.92 21.18 5.99
N LYS A 31 -16.60 22.31 5.35
CA LYS A 31 -15.28 22.54 4.76
C LYS A 31 -14.22 22.48 5.88
N GLY A 32 -13.21 21.62 5.71
CA GLY A 32 -12.16 21.39 6.71
C GLY A 32 -12.47 20.34 7.78
N THR A 33 -13.66 19.72 7.76
CA THR A 33 -14.03 18.64 8.70
C THR A 33 -14.10 17.26 8.04
N ALA A 34 -13.83 17.18 6.74
CA ALA A 34 -13.55 15.90 6.10
C ALA A 34 -12.28 15.35 6.76
N ASN A 35 -12.37 14.14 7.33
CA ASN A 35 -11.30 13.53 8.12
C ASN A 35 -9.91 13.74 7.46
N PRO A 36 -9.04 14.59 8.03
CA PRO A 36 -7.77 14.96 7.42
C PRO A 36 -6.79 13.79 7.38
N HIS A 37 -7.01 12.77 8.21
CA HIS A 37 -6.17 11.56 8.28
C HIS A 37 -6.76 10.37 7.51
N GLY A 38 -7.94 10.54 6.89
CA GLY A 38 -8.59 9.50 6.08
C GLY A 38 -8.92 8.21 6.83
N ARG A 39 -9.24 7.16 6.08
CA ARG A 39 -9.41 5.82 6.68
C ARG A 39 -8.09 5.45 7.38
N PRO A 40 -8.12 5.03 8.65
CA PRO A 40 -6.93 4.55 9.33
C PRO A 40 -6.31 3.45 8.48
N ARG A 41 -5.00 3.55 8.22
CA ARG A 41 -4.29 2.51 7.49
C ARG A 41 -4.33 1.25 8.36
N GLY A 42 -5.18 0.30 7.98
CA GLY A 42 -5.14 -1.05 8.55
C GLY A 42 -3.80 -1.70 8.19
N LYS A 43 -3.43 -2.75 8.93
CA LYS A 43 -2.20 -3.50 8.64
C LYS A 43 -2.21 -3.99 7.20
N THR A 44 -1.20 -3.62 6.44
CA THR A 44 -1.01 -4.08 5.06
C THR A 44 -0.50 -5.51 5.06
N ILE A 45 -0.72 -6.25 3.97
CA ILE A 45 -0.15 -7.60 3.80
C ILE A 45 1.37 -7.57 3.97
N LYS A 46 2.04 -6.53 3.46
CA LYS A 46 3.48 -6.32 3.64
C LYS A 46 3.88 -6.26 5.11
N GLU A 47 3.16 -5.50 5.93
CA GLU A 47 3.43 -5.40 7.37
C GLU A 47 3.16 -6.71 8.10
N MET A 48 2.12 -7.44 7.70
CA MET A 48 1.81 -8.75 8.28
C MET A 48 2.88 -9.79 7.94
N VAL A 49 3.29 -9.89 6.67
CA VAL A 49 4.33 -10.82 6.23
C VAL A 49 5.68 -10.47 6.85
N ARG A 50 6.05 -9.18 6.90
CA ARG A 50 7.27 -8.74 7.58
C ARG A 50 7.28 -9.18 9.03
N LYS A 51 6.21 -8.85 9.77
CA LYS A 51 6.11 -9.18 11.19
C LYS A 51 6.20 -10.70 11.41
N TYR A 52 5.52 -11.49 10.59
CA TYR A 52 5.56 -12.94 10.67
C TYR A 52 6.99 -13.49 10.48
N LEU A 53 7.72 -13.00 9.46
CA LEU A 53 9.08 -13.45 9.18
C LEU A 53 10.12 -12.95 10.22
N GLU A 54 9.85 -11.82 10.88
CA GLU A 54 10.65 -11.34 12.02
C GLU A 54 10.44 -12.22 13.27
N GLU A 55 9.20 -12.68 13.51
CA GLU A 55 8.87 -13.57 14.62
C GLU A 55 9.33 -15.02 14.36
N HIS A 56 9.40 -15.45 13.10
CA HIS A 56 9.73 -16.83 12.68
C HIS A 56 10.87 -16.84 11.64
N PRO A 57 12.12 -16.56 12.04
CA PRO A 57 13.25 -16.42 11.12
C PRO A 57 13.58 -17.71 10.33
N GLU A 58 13.22 -18.88 10.86
CA GLU A 58 13.36 -20.17 10.19
C GLU A 58 12.54 -20.28 8.90
N ASP A 59 11.38 -19.61 8.85
CA ASP A 59 10.49 -19.60 7.70
C ASP A 59 11.02 -18.72 6.56
N MET A 60 12.00 -17.84 6.84
CA MET A 60 12.61 -16.96 5.83
C MET A 60 13.21 -17.77 4.68
N LYS A 61 13.91 -18.87 4.99
CA LYS A 61 14.55 -19.71 3.97
C LYS A 61 13.51 -20.31 3.03
N GLY A 62 12.43 -20.87 3.57
CA GLY A 62 11.35 -21.46 2.78
C GLY A 62 10.59 -20.41 1.95
N PHE A 63 10.39 -19.21 2.51
CA PHE A 63 9.79 -18.09 1.81
C PHE A 63 10.64 -17.65 0.61
N VAL A 64 11.94 -17.46 0.79
CA VAL A 64 12.87 -17.07 -0.28
C VAL A 64 12.95 -18.16 -1.36
N GLU A 65 13.08 -19.43 -0.97
CA GLU A 65 13.15 -20.54 -1.92
C GLU A 65 11.88 -20.62 -2.78
N HIS A 66 10.71 -20.52 -2.15
CA HIS A 66 9.43 -20.51 -2.86
C HIS A 66 9.32 -19.31 -3.81
N PHE A 67 9.70 -18.11 -3.34
CA PHE A 67 9.63 -16.88 -4.11
C PHE A 67 10.54 -16.93 -5.34
N VAL A 68 11.81 -17.34 -5.17
CA VAL A 68 12.79 -17.45 -6.26
C VAL A 68 12.34 -18.50 -7.29
N ARG A 69 11.81 -19.64 -6.83
CA ARG A 69 11.34 -20.70 -7.75
C ARG A 69 10.16 -20.24 -8.62
N LYS A 70 9.26 -19.43 -8.06
CA LYS A 70 8.05 -18.96 -8.76
C LYS A 70 8.25 -17.66 -9.54
N ASN A 71 9.18 -16.81 -9.11
CA ASN A 71 9.38 -15.46 -9.64
C ASN A 71 10.86 -15.19 -9.92
N ARG A 72 11.55 -16.15 -10.55
CA ARG A 72 13.02 -16.11 -10.73
C ARG A 72 13.52 -14.82 -11.36
N GLU A 73 12.88 -14.37 -12.44
CA GLU A 73 13.27 -13.16 -13.16
C GLU A 73 13.07 -11.90 -12.32
N LEU A 74 11.94 -11.79 -11.62
CA LEU A 74 11.68 -10.68 -10.70
C LEU A 74 12.66 -10.67 -9.53
N ALA A 75 12.96 -11.85 -8.96
CA ALA A 75 13.96 -11.98 -7.90
C ALA A 75 15.34 -11.53 -8.38
N TRP A 76 15.72 -11.88 -9.62
CA TRP A 76 16.96 -11.43 -10.25
C TRP A 76 16.99 -9.92 -10.45
N GLN A 77 15.94 -9.33 -11.02
CA GLN A 77 15.82 -7.88 -11.19
C GLN A 77 15.90 -7.12 -9.87
N MET A 78 15.30 -7.67 -8.80
CA MET A 78 15.42 -7.10 -7.45
C MET A 78 16.87 -7.14 -6.92
N MET A 79 17.63 -8.20 -7.18
CA MET A 79 19.04 -8.30 -6.79
C MET A 79 19.95 -7.37 -7.60
N GLU A 80 19.63 -7.12 -8.87
CA GLU A 80 20.34 -6.17 -9.74
C GLU A 80 19.96 -4.70 -9.46
N GLY A 81 19.09 -4.43 -8.48
CA GLY A 81 18.67 -3.07 -8.15
C GLY A 81 17.70 -2.45 -9.17
N ARG A 82 17.00 -3.27 -9.97
CA ARG A 82 15.97 -2.85 -10.93
C ARG A 82 14.57 -3.24 -10.45
N PRO A 83 14.05 -2.65 -9.36
CA PRO A 83 12.69 -2.95 -8.90
C PRO A 83 11.67 -2.46 -9.93
N LYS A 84 10.52 -3.13 -10.00
CA LYS A 84 9.40 -2.72 -10.86
C LYS A 84 8.96 -1.31 -10.48
N GLU A 85 9.14 -0.36 -11.39
CA GLU A 85 8.60 1.00 -11.23
C GLU A 85 7.07 0.97 -11.28
N SER A 86 6.41 1.59 -10.30
CA SER A 86 4.95 1.72 -10.25
C SER A 86 4.45 3.06 -10.80
N VAL A 87 5.36 3.98 -11.09
CA VAL A 87 5.06 5.30 -11.65
C VAL A 87 5.80 5.41 -12.97
N GLY A 88 5.06 5.57 -14.07
CA GLY A 88 5.69 6.03 -15.30
C GLY A 88 6.26 7.41 -15.03
N HIS A 89 7.56 7.59 -15.22
CA HIS A 89 8.15 8.92 -15.32
C HIS A 89 7.75 9.54 -16.66
N SER A 90 6.44 9.68 -16.91
CA SER A 90 5.94 10.46 -18.04
C SER A 90 5.93 11.93 -17.63
N GLY A 91 7.13 12.51 -17.61
CA GLY A 91 7.26 13.91 -18.02
C GLY A 91 6.92 13.98 -19.51
N GLU A 92 5.67 13.74 -19.87
CA GLU A 92 5.17 13.99 -21.21
C GLU A 92 5.25 15.50 -21.41
N ILE A 93 6.33 15.92 -22.07
CA ILE A 93 6.41 17.26 -22.64
C ILE A 93 5.27 17.32 -23.66
N ASN A 94 4.22 18.06 -23.31
CA ASN A 94 3.15 18.34 -24.24
C ASN A 94 3.72 19.29 -25.30
N ILE A 95 4.13 18.73 -26.44
CA ILE A 95 4.75 19.47 -27.55
C ILE A 95 3.85 20.63 -27.99
N GLY A 96 2.52 20.46 -27.92
CA GLY A 96 1.56 21.54 -28.23
C GLY A 96 1.75 22.77 -27.32
N ARG A 97 1.95 22.55 -26.01
CA ARG A 97 2.19 23.65 -25.05
C ARG A 97 3.51 24.37 -25.30
N LEU A 98 4.52 23.65 -25.80
CA LEU A 98 5.84 24.19 -26.09
C LEU A 98 5.85 25.03 -27.38
N LEU A 99 5.06 24.62 -28.38
CA LEU A 99 4.85 25.38 -29.61
C LEU A 99 4.04 26.66 -29.35
N ASP A 100 2.99 26.59 -28.52
CA ASP A 100 2.19 27.75 -28.12
C ASP A 100 3.00 28.81 -27.35
N GLU A 101 4.06 28.40 -26.62
CA GLU A 101 4.96 29.30 -25.91
C GLU A 101 6.03 29.93 -26.82
N ILE A 102 6.40 29.26 -27.92
CA ILE A 102 7.32 29.81 -28.93
C ILE A 102 6.60 30.88 -29.76
N GLU A 103 5.38 30.60 -30.24
CA GLU A 103 4.59 31.57 -31.04
C GLU A 103 4.20 32.84 -30.27
N LYS A 104 4.15 32.80 -28.94
CA LYS A 104 3.84 33.98 -28.11
C LYS A 104 5.04 34.88 -27.82
N ASN A 105 6.25 34.43 -28.13
CA ASN A 105 7.49 35.16 -27.88
C ASN A 105 8.14 35.71 -29.17
N GLU A 106 7.50 35.54 -30.33
CA GLU A 106 7.72 36.31 -31.57
C GLU A 106 6.70 37.45 -31.69
#